data_AF-A0A382K0D7-F1
#
_entry.id   AF-A0A382K0D7-F1
#
_cell.length_a   1.000
_cell.length_b   1.000
_cell.length_c   1.000
_cell.angle_alpha   90.00
_cell.angle_beta   90.00
_cell.angle_gamma   90.00
#
_symmetry.space_group_name_H-M   'P 1'
#
loop_
_entity.id
_entity.type
_entity.pdbx_description
1 polymer ?
#
loop_
_entity_poly.entity_id
_entity_poly.type
_entity_poly.pdbx_seq_one_letter_code
_entity_poly.pdbx_strand_id
1 'polypeptide(L)' 'MLSLHKVISDKKKTICIIILLIFSISINQYYGYRGVNPIDSFFSFNSGYDVLNGHFPFKDYWTITGPFIDFTLALFFK' A
#
# COMPACT_ATOMS: atom_id res chain seq x y z
N MET A 1 -41.60 4.80 -9.45
CA MET A 1 -40.89 6.10 -9.33
C MET A 1 -39.82 6.07 -8.23
N LEU A 2 -40.11 5.62 -7.00
CA LEU A 2 -39.12 5.53 -5.90
C LEU A 2 -37.91 4.61 -6.17
N SER A 3 -38.06 3.49 -6.89
CA SER A 3 -36.92 2.58 -7.13
C SER A 3 -35.90 3.17 -8.11
N LEU A 4 -36.34 3.93 -9.12
CA LEU A 4 -35.46 4.57 -10.09
C LEU A 4 -34.60 5.67 -9.43
N HIS A 5 -35.21 6.47 -8.55
CA HIS A 5 -34.49 7.49 -7.79
C HIS A 5 -33.44 6.87 -6.86
N LYS A 6 -33.75 5.73 -6.24
CA LYS A 6 -32.79 4.98 -5.41
C LYS A 6 -31.61 4.46 -6.24
N VAL A 7 -31.86 3.85 -7.39
CA VAL A 7 -30.81 3.38 -8.32
C VAL A 7 -29.92 4.52 -8.80
N ILE A 8 -30.49 5.69 -9.12
CA ILE A 8 -29.71 6.88 -9.52
C ILE A 8 -28.84 7.38 -8.36
N SER A 9 -29.36 7.37 -7.12
CA SER A 9 -28.61 7.74 -5.91
C SER A 9 -27.45 6.78 -5.64
N ASP A 10 -27.67 5.47 -5.78
CA ASP A 10 -26.63 4.45 -5.59
C ASP A 10 -25.53 4.57 -6.63
N LYS A 11 -25.86 4.80 -7.91
CA LYS A 11 -24.86 5.08 -8.96
C LYS A 11 -24.02 6.33 -8.65
N LYS A 12 -24.65 7.41 -8.17
CA LYS A 12 -23.93 8.62 -7.74
C LYS A 12 -22.96 8.32 -6.60
N LYS A 13 -23.38 7.53 -5.61
CA LYS A 13 -22.51 7.10 -4.49
C LYS A 13 -21.30 6.31 -4.98
N THR A 14 -21.51 5.35 -5.88
CA THR A 14 -20.41 4.57 -6.48
C THR A 14 -19.42 5.47 -7.23
N ILE A 15 -19.92 6.42 -8.03
CA ILE A 15 -19.06 7.38 -8.74
C ILE A 15 -18.24 8.22 -7.74
N CYS A 16 -18.85 8.72 -6.67
CA CYS A 16 -18.13 9.46 -5.63
C CYS A 16 -17.04 8.60 -4.97
N ILE A 17 -17.31 7.33 -4.67
CA ILE A 17 -16.30 6.41 -4.09
C ILE A 17 -15.13 6.21 -5.06
N ILE A 18 -15.40 6.02 -6.35
CA ILE A 18 -14.36 5.88 -7.37
C ILE A 18 -13.51 7.15 -7.46
N ILE A 19 -14.14 8.33 -7.47
CA ILE A 19 -13.41 9.61 -7.49
C ILE A 19 -12.53 9.75 -6.25
N LEU A 20 -13.04 9.43 -5.06
CA LEU A 20 -12.26 9.46 -3.82
C LEU A 20 -11.09 8.47 -3.84
N LEU A 21 -11.29 7.27 -4.39
CA LEU A 21 -10.24 6.28 -4.53
C LEU A 21 -9.13 6.78 -5.46
N ILE A 22 -9.49 7.29 -6.64
CA ILE A 22 -8.52 7.83 -7.61
C ILE A 22 -7.78 9.03 -7.01
N PHE A 23 -8.50 9.94 -6.35
CA PHE A 23 -7.91 11.10 -5.69
C PHE A 23 -6.92 10.69 -4.60
N SER A 24 -7.29 9.72 -3.76
CA SER A 24 -6.44 9.21 -2.69
C SER A 24 -5.15 8.59 -3.23
N ILE A 25 -5.25 7.71 -4.24
CA ILE A 25 -4.08 7.10 -4.89
C ILE A 25 -3.21 8.18 -5.55
N SER A 26 -3.81 9.13 -6.27
CA SER A 26 -3.07 10.15 -7.02
C SER A 26 -2.29 11.09 -6.11
N ILE A 27 -2.89 11.54 -4.99
CA ILE A 27 -2.22 12.39 -4.02
C ILE A 27 -1.06 11.66 -3.35
N ASN A 28 -1.29 10.43 -2.89
CA ASN A 28 -0.23 9.63 -2.28
C ASN A 28 0.92 9.39 -3.27
N GLN A 29 0.62 9.08 -4.53
CA GLN A 29 1.65 8.89 -5.54
C GLN A 29 2.42 10.18 -5.85
N TYR A 30 1.77 11.34 -5.92
CA TYR A 30 2.42 12.61 -6.28
C TYR A 30 3.34 13.16 -5.18
N TYR A 31 2.94 12.99 -3.91
CA TYR A 31 3.71 13.49 -2.76
C TYR A 31 4.61 12.42 -2.12
N GLY A 32 4.28 11.13 -2.26
CA GLY A 32 4.94 10.04 -1.54
C GLY A 32 6.43 9.85 -1.84
N TYR A 33 6.90 10.30 -3.01
CA TYR A 33 8.33 10.26 -3.37
C TYR A 33 9.06 11.59 -3.13
N ARG A 34 8.36 12.66 -2.73
CA ARG A 34 8.98 13.97 -2.52
C ARG A 34 9.60 14.03 -1.13
N GLY A 35 10.91 14.27 -1.07
CA GLY A 35 11.64 14.35 0.20
C GLY A 35 11.96 13.00 0.84
N VAL A 36 11.90 11.91 0.07
CA VAL A 36 12.31 10.59 0.56
C VAL A 36 13.79 10.58 0.90
N ASN A 37 14.12 10.04 2.07
CA ASN A 37 15.49 9.76 2.47
C ASN A 37 15.77 8.29 2.14
N PRO A 38 16.62 7.97 1.14
CA PRO A 38 16.71 6.61 0.64
C PRO A 38 17.03 5.55 1.70
N ILE A 39 17.89 5.88 2.66
CA ILE A 39 18.32 4.96 3.71
C ILE A 39 17.15 4.56 4.64
N ASP A 40 16.31 5.52 5.00
CA ASP A 40 15.23 5.31 5.97
C ASP A 40 13.91 4.93 5.28
N SER A 41 13.57 5.62 4.19
CA SER A 41 12.33 5.42 3.44
C SER A 41 12.27 4.07 2.71
N PHE A 42 13.41 3.49 2.33
CA PHE A 42 13.46 2.20 1.62
C PHE A 42 14.07 1.07 2.45
N PHE A 43 14.29 1.24 3.76
CA PHE A 43 14.86 0.18 4.61
C PHE A 43 14.07 -1.14 4.53
N SER A 44 12.74 -1.05 4.55
CA SER A 44 11.87 -2.25 4.49
C SER A 44 11.97 -3.00 3.16
N PHE A 45 12.50 -2.38 2.10
CA PHE A 45 12.72 -3.07 0.83
C PHE A 45 13.83 -4.12 0.98
N ASN A 46 14.84 -3.84 1.81
CA ASN A 46 15.91 -4.79 2.10
C ASN A 46 15.37 -6.01 2.84
N SER A 47 14.49 -5.82 3.81
CA SER A 47 13.91 -6.96 4.55
C SER A 47 13.02 -7.84 3.67
N GLY A 48 12.25 -7.26 2.75
CA GLY A 48 11.51 -8.04 1.74
C GLY A 48 12.43 -8.84 0.81
N TYR A 49 13.56 -8.26 0.40
CA TYR A 49 14.59 -8.95 -0.38
C TYR A 49 15.25 -10.10 0.41
N ASP A 50 15.59 -9.87 1.68
CA ASP A 50 16.17 -10.89 2.55
C ASP A 50 15.23 -12.10 2.70
N VAL A 51 13.93 -11.85 2.89
CA VAL A 51 12.89 -12.90 2.93
C VAL A 51 12.83 -13.68 1.62
N LEU A 52 12.91 -13.00 0.47
CA LEU A 52 12.93 -13.69 -0.84
C LEU A 52 14.16 -14.59 -1.02
N ASN A 53 15.27 -14.29 -0.35
CA ASN A 53 16.49 -15.10 -0.37
C ASN A 53 16.54 -16.17 0.75
N GLY A 54 15.45 -16.34 1.52
CA GLY A 54 15.35 -17.37 2.54
C GLY A 54 15.88 -16.97 3.92
N HIS A 55 16.13 -15.69 4.15
CA HIS A 55 16.43 -15.15 5.48
C HIS A 55 15.14 -14.79 6.23
N PHE A 56 15.08 -15.07 7.53
CA PHE A 56 13.88 -14.85 8.34
C PHE A 56 14.06 -13.74 9.38
N PRO A 57 13.06 -12.85 9.57
CA PRO A 57 13.12 -11.79 10.57
C PRO A 57 13.22 -12.37 11.98
N PHE A 58 14.00 -11.70 12.84
CA PHE A 58 14.34 -12.09 14.21
C PHE A 58 15.14 -13.39 14.37
N LYS A 59 15.44 -14.08 13.27
CA LYS A 59 16.33 -15.24 13.24
C LYS A 59 17.65 -14.89 12.58
N ASP A 60 17.59 -14.35 11.36
CA ASP A 60 18.76 -14.10 10.52
C ASP A 60 19.08 -12.59 10.44
N TYR A 61 18.09 -11.73 10.63
CA TYR A 61 18.25 -10.26 10.69
C TYR A 61 17.23 -9.60 11.62
N TRP A 62 17.48 -8.34 12.01
CA TRP A 62 16.58 -7.55 12.85
C TRP A 62 15.71 -6.61 12.01
N THR A 63 14.42 -6.54 12.31
CA THR A 63 13.46 -5.62 11.67
C THR A 63 12.75 -4.76 12.72
N ILE A 64 12.62 -3.46 12.44
CA ILE A 64 11.94 -2.50 13.32
C ILE A 64 10.43 -2.47 13.02
N THR A 65 10.06 -2.71 11.76
CA THR A 65 8.68 -2.70 11.24
C THR A 65 7.94 -4.00 11.49
N GLY A 66 8.69 -5.08 11.78
CA GLY A 66 8.17 -6.38 12.17
C GLY A 66 7.94 -7.33 11.00
N PRO A 67 7.79 -8.64 11.28
CA PRO A 67 7.78 -9.69 10.25
C PRO A 67 6.65 -9.55 9.24
N PHE A 68 5.50 -9.03 9.68
CA PHE A 68 4.34 -8.87 8.82
C PHE A 68 4.65 -7.97 7.61
N ILE A 69 5.37 -6.87 7.82
CA ILE A 69 5.76 -5.95 6.75
C ILE A 69 6.77 -6.62 5.83
N ASP A 70 7.77 -7.32 6.38
CA ASP A 70 8.81 -8.01 5.61
C ASP A 70 8.21 -9.06 4.66
N PHE A 71 7.31 -9.92 5.14
CA PHE A 71 6.64 -10.91 4.31
C PHE A 71 5.66 -10.30 3.31
N THR A 72 4.96 -9.23 3.69
CA THR A 72 4.05 -8.52 2.78
C THR A 72 4.83 -7.91 1.62
N LEU A 73 5.98 -7.29 1.89
CA LEU A 73 6.85 -6.74 0.86
C LEU A 73 7.46 -7.82 -0.02
N ALA A 74 7.91 -8.94 0.56
CA ALA A 74 8.37 -10.09 -0.20
C ALA A 74 7.29 -10.63 -1.17
N LEU A 75 6.01 -10.66 -0.74
CA LEU A 75 4.90 -11.03 -1.62
C LEU A 75 4.72 -10.06 -2.80
N PHE A 76 4.91 -8.76 -2.57
CA PHE A 76 4.80 -7.74 -3.63
C PHE A 76 6.01 -7.68 -4.57
N PHE A 77 7.21 -8.09 -4.12
CA PHE A 77 8.42 -8.08 -4.94
C PHE A 77 8.65 -9.37 -5.74
N LYS A 78 7.93 -10.45 -5.41
CA LYS A 78 7.97 -11.71 -6.15
C LYS A 78 7.23 -11.62 -7.48
#